data_AF-A0A496UA45-F1
#
_entry.id   AF-A0A496UA45-F1
#
_cell.length_a   1.000
_cell.length_b   1.000
_cell.length_c   1.000
_cell.angle_alpha   90.00
_cell.angle_beta   90.00
_cell.angle_gamma   90.00
#
_symmetry.space_group_name_H-M   'P 1'
#
loop_
_entity.id
_entity.type
_entity.pdbx_description
1 polymer ?
#
loop_
_entity_poly.entity_id
_entity_poly.type
_entity_poly.pdbx_seq_one_letter_code
_entity_poly.pdbx_strand_id
1 'polypeptide(L)'
;MLGYNTNVKHDGHVFHIQTEDSGRDHPHIITHLFTSGTILGTKKTAYKEYLEHDKWEDHVKQMMKDQHKAMFVELRDGVHDSFAARILGVQIGDCVPEGGEAPAISADAPPAPSDNVQVIAPAEMVDDRSTTTPPKEQKSYGKSIFDAPDRDSTIGESLISDKSLDEVIMTYLEDELGD
;
A
#
# COMPACT_ATOMS: atom_id res chain seq x y z
N MET A 1 19.05 0.91 12.17
CA MET A 1 17.64 1.34 12.20
C MET A 1 16.79 0.16 11.79
N LEU A 2 15.86 -0.28 12.64
CA LEU A 2 15.00 -1.42 12.37
C LEU A 2 13.66 -0.89 11.83
N GLY A 3 13.30 -1.29 10.61
CA GLY A 3 11.93 -1.12 10.10
C GLY A 3 11.01 -2.18 10.67
N TYR A 4 9.70 -1.91 10.68
CA TYR A 4 8.70 -2.93 11.02
C TYR A 4 8.25 -3.64 9.76
N ASN A 5 8.22 -4.96 9.81
CA ASN A 5 7.77 -5.78 8.70
C ASN A 5 6.89 -6.90 9.24
N THR A 6 5.65 -6.95 8.77
CA THR A 6 4.68 -7.96 9.20
C THR A 6 3.85 -8.49 8.03
N ASN A 7 3.74 -9.82 7.95
CA ASN A 7 2.77 -10.51 7.09
C ASN A 7 1.49 -10.79 7.87
N VAL A 8 0.34 -10.53 7.24
CA VAL A 8 -0.97 -10.63 7.87
C VAL A 8 -1.93 -11.36 6.94
N LYS A 9 -2.74 -12.27 7.48
CA LYS A 9 -3.84 -12.88 6.74
C LYS A 9 -5.12 -12.07 6.97
N HIS A 10 -5.76 -11.64 5.89
CA HIS A 10 -7.08 -10.98 5.88
C HIS A 10 -7.91 -11.56 4.75
N ASP A 11 -9.12 -12.02 5.04
CA ASP A 11 -10.05 -12.62 4.06
C ASP A 11 -9.45 -13.74 3.19
N GLY A 12 -8.58 -14.56 3.78
CA GLY A 12 -7.91 -15.67 3.08
C GLY A 12 -6.73 -15.25 2.19
N HIS A 13 -6.40 -13.96 2.15
CA HIS A 13 -5.27 -13.41 1.40
C HIS A 13 -4.17 -12.91 2.32
N VAL A 14 -2.92 -12.99 1.85
CA VAL A 14 -1.76 -12.48 2.58
C VAL A 14 -1.49 -11.04 2.15
N PHE A 15 -1.40 -10.18 3.14
CA PHE A 15 -1.00 -8.79 3.03
C PHE A 15 0.32 -8.58 3.75
N HIS A 16 1.11 -7.65 3.24
CA HIS A 16 2.40 -7.28 3.80
C HIS A 16 2.37 -5.82 4.22
N ILE A 17 2.69 -5.54 5.47
CA ILE A 17 2.83 -4.18 5.97
C ILE A 17 4.31 -3.96 6.27
N GLN A 18 4.89 -2.92 5.67
CA GLN A 18 6.28 -2.53 5.88
C GLN A 18 6.31 -1.06 6.29
N THR A 19 6.95 -0.75 7.42
CA THR A 19 7.19 0.62 7.88
C THR A 19 8.69 0.87 8.00
N GLU A 20 9.15 1.91 7.33
CA GLU A 20 10.55 2.33 7.32
C GLU A 20 10.69 3.80 7.64
N ASP A 21 11.87 4.14 8.17
CA ASP A 21 12.27 5.51 8.43
C ASP A 21 13.38 5.92 7.47
N SER A 22 13.28 7.12 6.92
CA SER A 22 14.23 7.65 5.92
C SER A 22 15.38 8.46 6.53
N GLY A 23 15.47 8.50 7.84
CA GLY A 23 16.56 9.11 8.61
C GLY A 23 16.47 10.63 8.72
N ARG A 24 17.44 11.19 9.43
CA ARG A 24 17.51 12.63 9.74
C ARG A 24 17.61 13.52 8.50
N ASP A 25 18.26 13.06 7.43
CA ASP A 25 18.41 13.82 6.18
C ASP A 25 17.07 13.98 5.47
N HIS A 26 16.19 12.98 5.64
CA HIS A 26 14.87 12.93 5.04
C HIS A 26 13.85 12.50 6.11
N PRO A 27 13.44 13.39 7.04
CA PRO A 27 12.71 13.02 8.25
C PRO A 27 11.25 12.66 7.95
N HIS A 28 11.06 11.47 7.40
CA HIS A 28 9.77 10.88 7.10
C HIS A 28 9.73 9.38 7.37
N ILE A 29 8.60 8.95 7.90
CA ILE A 29 8.24 7.56 8.09
C ILE A 29 7.33 7.18 6.94
N ILE A 30 7.64 6.08 6.26
CA ILE A 30 6.83 5.56 5.16
C ILE A 30 6.32 4.18 5.55
N THR A 31 5.02 3.98 5.40
CA THR A 31 4.38 2.68 5.55
C THR A 31 3.72 2.29 4.25
N HIS A 32 4.02 1.09 3.78
CA HIS A 32 3.43 0.50 2.60
C HIS A 32 2.63 -0.74 2.97
N LEU A 33 1.44 -0.85 2.38
CA LEU A 33 0.61 -2.06 2.39
C LEU A 33 0.68 -2.70 1.01
N PHE A 34 1.04 -3.97 0.95
CA PHE A 34 1.15 -4.74 -0.30
C PHE A 34 0.29 -5.99 -0.28
N THR A 35 -0.16 -6.39 -1.48
CA THR A 35 -0.65 -7.75 -1.75
C THR A 35 -0.17 -8.20 -3.12
N SER A 36 0.23 -9.47 -3.27
CA SER A 36 0.68 -10.05 -4.54
C SER A 36 1.69 -9.18 -5.32
N GLY A 37 2.61 -8.50 -4.61
CA GLY A 37 3.62 -7.62 -5.21
C GLY A 37 3.12 -6.24 -5.65
N THR A 38 1.86 -5.90 -5.41
CA THR A 38 1.27 -4.59 -5.73
C THR A 38 1.03 -3.78 -4.45
N ILE A 39 1.35 -2.48 -4.48
CA ILE A 39 1.05 -1.55 -3.37
C ILE A 39 -0.45 -1.22 -3.39
N LEU A 40 -1.12 -1.46 -2.28
CA LEU A 40 -2.51 -1.07 -2.07
C LEU A 40 -2.63 0.32 -1.46
N GLY A 41 -1.74 0.64 -0.53
CA GLY A 41 -1.76 1.89 0.23
C GLY A 41 -0.37 2.32 0.64
N THR A 42 -0.16 3.62 0.71
CA THR A 42 1.07 4.23 1.24
C THR A 42 0.69 5.34 2.20
N LYS A 43 1.27 5.32 3.40
CA LYS A 43 1.23 6.42 4.35
C LYS A 43 2.62 7.02 4.47
N LYS A 44 2.68 8.35 4.52
CA LYS A 44 3.91 9.10 4.72
C LYS A 44 3.68 10.17 5.76
N THR A 45 4.48 10.14 6.82
CA THR A 45 4.40 11.12 7.91
C THR A 45 5.77 11.77 8.06
N ALA A 46 5.83 13.10 7.96
CA ALA A 46 7.05 13.84 8.25
C ALA A 46 7.16 14.07 9.76
N TYR A 47 8.37 14.00 10.31
CA TYR A 47 8.64 14.21 11.74
C TYR A 47 9.71 15.29 11.98
N LYS A 48 9.92 16.18 11.01
CA LYS A 48 10.95 17.22 11.04
C LYS A 48 10.90 18.07 12.31
N GLU A 49 9.71 18.35 12.81
CA GLU A 49 9.47 19.12 14.04
C GLU A 49 9.99 18.43 15.32
N TYR A 50 10.05 17.10 15.33
CA TYR A 50 10.48 16.34 16.50
C TYR A 50 12.01 16.21 16.61
N LEU A 51 12.76 16.59 15.56
CA LEU A 51 14.23 16.52 15.54
C LEU A 51 14.91 17.48 16.54
N GLU A 52 14.19 18.50 17.00
CA GLU A 52 14.71 19.51 17.95
C GLU A 52 14.62 19.03 19.41
N HIS A 53 13.90 17.94 19.69
CA HIS A 53 13.73 17.40 21.02
C HIS A 53 14.86 16.44 21.42
N ASP A 54 15.22 16.45 22.70
CA ASP A 54 16.00 15.37 23.30
C ASP A 54 15.24 14.03 23.14
N LYS A 55 15.93 12.97 22.73
CA LYS A 55 15.37 11.64 22.43
C LYS A 55 14.40 11.57 21.23
N TRP A 56 14.62 12.38 20.19
CA TRP A 56 13.86 12.28 18.93
C TRP A 56 13.80 10.85 18.37
N GLU A 57 14.83 10.03 18.56
CA GLU A 57 14.86 8.64 18.10
C GLU A 57 13.76 7.78 18.73
N ASP A 58 13.49 7.96 20.03
CA ASP A 58 12.43 7.20 20.72
C ASP A 58 11.05 7.68 20.28
N HIS A 59 10.90 8.98 20.03
CA HIS A 59 9.68 9.54 19.46
C HIS A 59 9.40 8.99 18.05
N VAL A 60 10.43 8.94 17.18
CA VAL A 60 10.32 8.36 15.84
C VAL A 60 9.97 6.88 15.90
N LYS A 61 10.57 6.10 16.81
CA LYS A 61 10.21 4.69 17.01
C LYS A 61 8.73 4.54 17.38
N GLN A 62 8.21 5.39 18.27
CA GLN A 62 6.80 5.37 18.64
C GLN A 62 5.90 5.74 17.45
N MET A 63 6.23 6.81 16.72
CA MET A 63 5.49 7.18 15.50
C MET A 63 5.50 6.07 14.44
N MET A 64 6.62 5.37 14.28
CA MET A 64 6.71 4.21 13.38
C MET A 64 5.79 3.09 13.85
N LYS A 65 5.75 2.81 15.16
CA LYS A 65 4.85 1.80 15.74
C LYS A 65 3.38 2.19 15.50
N ASP A 66 3.02 3.43 15.79
CA ASP A 66 1.66 3.94 15.67
C ASP A 66 1.19 3.93 14.22
N GLN A 67 2.04 4.35 13.28
CA GLN A 67 1.74 4.34 11.85
C GLN A 67 1.60 2.91 11.31
N HIS A 68 2.46 1.98 11.76
CA HIS A 68 2.35 0.57 11.40
C HIS A 68 1.01 0.00 11.88
N LYS A 69 0.66 0.20 13.15
CA LYS A 69 -0.63 -0.20 13.76
C LYS A 69 -1.82 0.42 13.03
N ALA A 70 -1.76 1.71 12.70
CA ALA A 70 -2.83 2.38 11.97
C ALA A 70 -3.09 1.75 10.59
N MET A 71 -2.07 1.17 9.95
CA MET A 71 -2.25 0.44 8.69
C MET A 71 -2.97 -0.91 8.90
N PHE A 72 -2.74 -1.60 10.02
CA PHE A 72 -3.52 -2.80 10.37
C PHE A 72 -4.99 -2.49 10.57
N VAL A 73 -5.28 -1.40 11.28
CA VAL A 73 -6.67 -1.00 11.56
C VAL A 73 -7.40 -0.67 10.26
N GLU A 74 -6.76 0.05 9.33
CA GLU A 74 -7.35 0.32 8.01
C GLU A 74 -7.57 -0.94 7.17
N LEU A 75 -6.66 -1.92 7.25
CA LEU A 75 -6.85 -3.21 6.60
C LEU A 75 -8.03 -3.97 7.21
N ARG A 76 -8.17 -3.97 8.55
CA ARG A 76 -9.31 -4.56 9.26
C ARG A 76 -10.63 -3.93 8.86
N ASP A 77 -10.67 -2.60 8.83
CA ASP A 77 -11.88 -1.81 8.59
C ASP A 77 -12.29 -1.84 7.10
N GLY A 78 -11.55 -2.58 6.27
CA GLY A 78 -11.85 -2.80 4.86
C GLY A 78 -11.58 -1.61 3.96
N VAL A 79 -10.81 -0.62 4.42
CA VAL A 79 -10.49 0.60 3.65
C VAL A 79 -9.79 0.26 2.33
N HIS A 80 -8.98 -0.79 2.32
CA HIS A 80 -8.19 -1.23 1.17
C HIS A 80 -8.83 -2.40 0.40
N ASP A 81 -9.97 -2.94 0.88
CA ASP A 81 -10.58 -4.17 0.35
C ASP A 81 -11.06 -4.00 -1.09
N SER A 82 -11.68 -2.87 -1.41
CA SER A 82 -12.15 -2.59 -2.79
C SER A 82 -11.02 -2.62 -3.82
N PHE A 83 -9.85 -2.09 -3.45
CA PHE A 83 -8.69 -2.09 -4.35
C PHE A 83 -8.00 -3.46 -4.36
N ALA A 84 -7.88 -4.11 -3.20
CA ALA A 84 -7.36 -5.47 -3.08
C ALA A 84 -8.18 -6.47 -3.92
N ALA A 85 -9.51 -6.39 -3.86
CA ALA A 85 -10.44 -7.20 -4.63
C ALA A 85 -10.19 -7.09 -6.14
N ARG A 86 -9.96 -5.86 -6.64
CA ARG A 86 -9.65 -5.61 -8.04
C ARG A 86 -8.31 -6.21 -8.46
N ILE A 87 -7.30 -6.17 -7.60
CA ILE A 87 -5.97 -6.71 -7.88
C ILE A 87 -5.98 -8.25 -7.85
N LEU A 88 -6.69 -8.84 -6.88
CA LEU A 88 -6.74 -10.28 -6.67
C LEU A 88 -7.78 -10.99 -7.53
N GLY A 89 -8.71 -10.24 -8.13
CA GLY A 89 -9.79 -10.80 -8.96
C GLY A 89 -10.83 -11.59 -8.16
N VAL A 90 -10.99 -11.26 -6.88
CA VAL A 90 -11.88 -11.92 -5.92
C VAL A 90 -12.59 -10.86 -5.08
N GLN A 91 -13.74 -11.20 -4.51
CA GLN A 91 -14.40 -10.31 -3.56
C GLN A 91 -13.69 -10.42 -2.21
N ILE A 92 -13.26 -9.29 -1.66
CA ILE A 92 -12.72 -9.13 -0.30
C ILE A 92 -13.64 -8.14 0.40
N GLY A 93 -14.08 -8.48 1.61
CA GLY A 93 -14.96 -7.64 2.43
C GLY A 93 -16.44 -8.04 2.42
N ASP A 94 -16.79 -9.32 2.18
CA ASP A 94 -18.17 -9.79 2.35
C ASP A 94 -18.47 -10.11 3.84
N CYS A 95 -18.37 -9.09 4.69
CA CYS A 95 -19.17 -9.02 5.90
C CYS A 95 -20.48 -8.29 5.55
N VAL A 96 -21.52 -9.06 5.22
CA VAL A 96 -22.89 -8.54 5.26
C VAL A 96 -23.12 -8.00 6.67
N PRO A 97 -23.49 -6.71 6.87
CA PRO A 97 -24.06 -6.31 8.14
C PRO A 97 -25.41 -7.02 8.27
N GLU A 98 -25.42 -8.16 8.97
CA GLU A 98 -26.67 -8.78 9.42
C GLU A 98 -27.26 -7.87 10.52
N GLY A 99 -28.26 -7.07 10.15
CA GLY A 99 -29.15 -6.38 11.09
C GLY A 99 -29.23 -4.87 10.90
N GLY A 100 -30.27 -4.41 10.22
CA GLY A 100 -30.61 -2.99 10.18
C GLY A 100 -31.60 -2.63 9.07
N GLU A 101 -32.84 -3.09 9.23
CA GLU A 101 -34.03 -2.68 8.48
C GLU A 101 -34.00 -1.18 8.11
N ALA A 102 -33.83 -0.87 6.82
CA ALA A 102 -34.06 0.46 6.29
C ALA A 102 -35.55 0.58 5.92
N PRO A 103 -36.36 1.44 6.58
CA PRO A 103 -37.68 1.72 6.08
C PRO A 103 -37.56 2.61 4.85
N ALA A 104 -38.17 2.14 3.78
CA ALA A 104 -38.42 2.86 2.55
C ALA A 104 -39.13 4.19 2.81
N ILE A 105 -38.66 5.25 2.13
CA ILE A 105 -39.55 6.32 1.66
C ILE A 105 -39.24 6.61 0.18
N SER A 106 -40.22 6.26 -0.64
CA SER A 106 -40.35 6.64 -2.05
C SER A 106 -40.74 8.11 -2.19
N ALA A 107 -40.19 8.78 -3.19
CA ALA A 107 -40.83 9.85 -3.98
C ALA A 107 -40.09 9.89 -5.35
N ASP A 108 -40.62 9.26 -6.40
CA ASP A 108 -41.48 9.87 -7.44
C ASP A 108 -40.77 11.06 -8.15
N ALA A 109 -39.94 10.82 -9.18
CA ALA A 109 -40.23 10.87 -10.64
C ALA A 109 -40.32 12.32 -11.24
N PRO A 110 -40.15 12.59 -12.56
CA PRO A 110 -39.72 11.77 -13.72
C PRO A 110 -38.57 12.43 -14.56
N PRO A 111 -38.11 11.84 -15.70
CA PRO A 111 -36.93 12.27 -16.45
C PRO A 111 -37.28 13.25 -17.59
N ALA A 112 -36.29 14.00 -18.09
CA ALA A 112 -36.38 14.70 -19.36
C ALA A 112 -35.08 14.59 -20.18
N PRO A 113 -35.15 14.40 -21.52
CA PRO A 113 -34.02 14.04 -22.39
C PRO A 113 -33.53 15.19 -23.31
N SER A 114 -32.52 14.84 -24.12
CA SER A 114 -32.08 15.45 -25.40
C SER A 114 -31.07 16.60 -25.32
N ASP A 115 -29.85 16.35 -25.79
CA ASP A 115 -29.35 16.57 -27.16
C ASP A 115 -29.00 18.05 -27.41
N ASN A 116 -27.73 18.38 -27.67
CA ASN A 116 -27.25 18.36 -29.05
C ASN A 116 -25.79 18.84 -29.13
N VAL A 117 -25.10 18.26 -30.11
CA VAL A 117 -23.74 18.49 -30.57
C VAL A 117 -23.57 19.92 -31.11
N GLN A 118 -22.45 20.58 -30.78
CA GLN A 118 -21.87 21.58 -31.68
C GLN A 118 -20.41 21.27 -32.00
N VAL A 119 -20.27 20.89 -33.27
CA VAL A 119 -19.08 20.87 -34.10
C VAL A 119 -18.44 22.25 -34.14
N ILE A 120 -17.13 22.31 -33.94
CA ILE A 120 -16.27 23.23 -34.69
C ILE A 120 -15.02 22.48 -35.12
N ALA A 121 -14.85 22.41 -36.43
CA ALA A 121 -13.74 21.80 -37.16
C ALA A 121 -12.68 22.89 -37.49
N PRO A 122 -11.71 22.68 -38.41
CA PRO A 122 -10.30 22.47 -38.08
C PRO A 122 -9.35 23.54 -38.67
N ALA A 123 -8.18 23.75 -38.07
CA ALA A 123 -7.01 24.42 -38.65
C ALA A 123 -5.85 24.26 -37.63
N GLU A 124 -4.57 24.12 -37.96
CA GLU A 124 -3.85 24.22 -39.21
C GLU A 124 -2.51 23.47 -39.04
N MET A 125 -1.97 23.07 -40.18
CA MET A 125 -0.71 22.39 -40.36
C MET A 125 0.46 23.29 -39.92
N VAL A 126 1.42 22.72 -39.17
CA VAL A 126 2.83 23.12 -39.34
C VAL A 126 3.71 21.88 -39.28
N ASP A 127 4.36 21.66 -40.41
CA ASP A 127 5.45 20.73 -40.68
C ASP A 127 6.72 21.30 -40.03
N ASP A 128 7.40 20.55 -39.17
CA ASP A 128 8.85 20.72 -39.03
C ASP A 128 9.52 19.36 -38.87
N ARG A 129 10.02 18.92 -40.02
CA ARG A 129 10.92 17.81 -40.21
C ARG A 129 12.31 18.22 -39.71
N SER A 130 12.72 17.70 -38.56
CA SER A 130 14.15 17.59 -38.24
C SER A 130 14.49 16.24 -37.64
N THR A 131 15.10 15.45 -38.52
CA THR A 131 15.86 14.24 -38.27
C THR A 131 16.96 14.47 -37.24
N THR A 132 17.07 13.61 -36.23
CA THR A 132 18.37 13.26 -35.64
C THR A 132 18.33 11.82 -35.09
N THR A 133 19.34 11.10 -35.54
CA THR A 133 19.73 9.70 -35.37
C THR A 133 19.90 9.21 -33.92
N PRO A 134 19.74 7.90 -33.67
CA PRO A 134 20.14 7.25 -32.42
C PRO A 134 21.62 6.82 -32.46
N PRO A 135 22.39 7.00 -31.37
CA PRO A 135 23.63 6.26 -31.20
C PRO A 135 23.35 4.93 -30.49
N LYS A 136 23.66 3.83 -31.19
CA LYS A 136 24.03 2.55 -30.56
C LYS A 136 25.35 2.73 -29.83
N GLU A 137 25.48 2.25 -28.59
CA GLU A 137 26.74 1.62 -28.18
C GLU A 137 26.48 0.46 -27.21
N GLN A 138 26.89 -0.71 -27.67
CA GLN A 138 27.02 -1.94 -26.92
C GLN A 138 28.29 -1.89 -26.08
N LYS A 139 28.21 -2.29 -24.80
CA LYS A 139 29.34 -2.99 -24.19
C LYS A 139 28.88 -4.12 -23.28
N SER A 140 28.99 -5.30 -23.86
CA SER A 140 29.13 -6.60 -23.22
C SER A 140 30.20 -6.57 -22.14
N TYR A 141 29.81 -6.90 -20.92
CA TYR A 141 30.67 -7.57 -19.96
C TYR A 141 29.98 -8.85 -19.53
N GLY A 142 30.35 -9.94 -20.19
CA GLY A 142 30.03 -11.28 -19.72
C GLY A 142 30.77 -11.56 -18.42
N LYS A 143 30.02 -11.97 -17.40
CA LYS A 143 30.37 -13.19 -16.67
C LYS A 143 29.09 -13.82 -16.13
N SER A 144 28.75 -14.93 -16.75
CA SER A 144 27.80 -15.92 -16.26
C SER A 144 28.17 -16.29 -14.82
N ILE A 145 27.27 -16.01 -13.87
CA ILE A 145 27.30 -16.52 -12.48
C ILE A 145 26.44 -17.80 -12.41
N PHE A 146 26.41 -18.60 -13.49
CA PHE A 146 26.04 -20.01 -13.36
C PHE A 146 27.19 -20.75 -12.65
N ASP A 147 27.33 -20.48 -11.36
CA ASP A 147 27.95 -21.34 -10.39
C ASP A 147 26.95 -21.44 -9.24
N ALA A 148 26.16 -22.51 -9.27
CA ALA A 148 25.25 -22.83 -8.19
C ALA A 148 26.04 -23.53 -7.09
N PRO A 149 25.95 -23.07 -5.84
CA PRO A 149 26.02 -23.95 -4.70
C PRO A 149 24.60 -24.24 -4.20
N ASP A 150 24.34 -25.54 -4.12
CA ASP A 150 23.45 -26.26 -3.23
C ASP A 150 22.18 -25.59 -2.67
N ARG A 151 21.11 -26.35 -2.92
CA ARG A 151 19.86 -26.36 -2.17
C ARG A 151 20.14 -26.63 -0.69
N ASP A 152 20.16 -25.60 0.13
CA ASP A 152 19.46 -25.59 1.42
C ASP A 152 19.45 -24.16 1.96
N SER A 153 18.47 -23.39 1.54
CA SER A 153 18.12 -22.14 2.21
C SER A 153 16.61 -22.07 2.19
N THR A 154 16.04 -22.88 3.08
CA THR A 154 14.73 -22.69 3.70
C THR A 154 14.69 -21.35 4.47
N ILE A 155 14.99 -20.25 3.78
CA ILE A 155 14.84 -18.87 4.27
C ILE A 155 13.47 -18.39 3.82
N GLY A 156 12.44 -19.07 4.31
CA GLY A 156 11.04 -18.75 3.96
C GLY A 156 9.99 -19.39 4.84
N GLU A 157 10.36 -20.21 5.83
CA GLU A 157 9.41 -20.88 6.73
C GLU A 157 9.43 -20.24 8.13
N SER A 158 9.44 -18.91 8.17
CA SER A 158 9.20 -18.19 9.41
C SER A 158 8.32 -16.99 9.12
N LEU A 159 7.22 -16.90 9.87
CA LEU A 159 6.38 -15.71 10.02
C LEU A 159 5.38 -15.45 8.89
N ILE A 160 4.77 -16.50 8.32
CA ILE A 160 3.33 -16.38 8.13
C ILE A 160 2.78 -16.48 9.55
N SER A 161 2.51 -15.34 10.19
CA SER A 161 1.81 -15.35 11.47
C SER A 161 0.47 -16.06 11.22
N ASP A 162 0.29 -17.28 11.74
CA ASP A 162 -1.01 -17.97 11.72
C ASP A 162 -2.04 -17.26 12.61
N LYS A 163 -1.60 -16.21 13.30
CA LYS A 163 -2.41 -15.26 14.04
C LYS A 163 -3.35 -14.54 13.08
N SER A 164 -4.63 -14.48 13.46
CA SER A 164 -5.60 -13.65 12.76
C SER A 164 -5.18 -12.18 12.83
N LEU A 165 -5.64 -11.37 11.87
CA LEU A 165 -5.40 -9.94 11.86
C LEU A 165 -5.76 -9.28 13.21
N ASP A 166 -6.86 -9.73 13.82
CA ASP A 166 -7.27 -9.30 15.16
C ASP A 166 -6.29 -9.70 16.27
N GLU A 167 -5.69 -10.89 16.23
CA GLU A 167 -4.68 -11.29 17.23
C GLU A 167 -3.40 -10.44 17.11
N VAL A 168 -3.01 -10.09 15.89
CA VAL A 168 -1.87 -9.19 15.66
C VAL A 168 -2.17 -7.80 16.23
N ILE A 169 -3.38 -7.27 16.01
CA ILE A 169 -3.80 -6.00 16.60
C ILE A 169 -3.84 -6.08 18.13
N MET A 170 -4.39 -7.15 18.70
CA MET A 170 -4.48 -7.34 20.15
C MET A 170 -3.10 -7.42 20.80
N THR A 171 -2.18 -8.20 20.24
CA THR A 171 -0.78 -8.27 20.72
C THR A 171 -0.14 -6.88 20.75
N TYR A 172 -0.45 -6.05 19.73
CA TYR A 172 0.09 -4.69 19.64
C TYR A 172 -0.54 -3.72 20.66
N LEU A 173 -1.81 -3.91 21.00
CA LEU A 173 -2.49 -3.15 22.07
C LEU A 173 -1.97 -3.54 23.45
N GLU A 174 -1.59 -4.80 23.65
CA GLU A 174 -1.02 -5.31 24.90
C GLU A 174 0.41 -4.79 25.14
N ASP A 175 1.22 -4.63 24.09
CA ASP A 175 2.59 -4.06 24.16
C ASP A 175 2.57 -2.59 24.67
N GLU A 176 1.45 -1.87 24.53
CA GLU A 176 1.28 -0.48 24.99
C GLU A 176 0.98 -0.34 26.50
N LEU A 177 0.58 -1.42 27.17
CA LEU A 177 0.21 -1.42 28.61
C LEU A 177 1.35 -1.87 29.53
N GLY A 178 2.50 -2.23 28.96
CA GLY A 178 3.61 -2.91 29.65
C GLY A 178 4.78 -2.04 30.11
N ASP A 179 4.79 -0.73 29.85
CA ASP A 179 5.89 0.19 30.22
C ASP A 179 5.44 1.31 31.16
#